data_AF-A0A2U1K8P7-F1
#
_entry.id   AF-A0A2U1K8P7-F1
#
_cell.length_a   1.000
_cell.length_b   1.000
_cell.length_c   1.000
_cell.angle_alpha   90.00
_cell.angle_beta   90.00
_cell.angle_gamma   90.00
#
_symmetry.space_group_name_H-M   'P 1'
#
loop_
_entity.id
_entity.type
_entity.pdbx_description
1 polymer ?
#
loop_
_entity_poly.entity_id
_entity_poly.type
_entity_poly.pdbx_seq_one_letter_code
_entity_poly.pdbx_strand_id
1 'polypeptide(L)'
;MMQNENEIEQLYINEEHKIWKKNTPHLYDLIISHTLEWPSLTVEWLPGRNEPDGQDYVTQKLILGTYTDGDYPNYLMIAEVKLPVEAEGDLSDAQGFDSSDDKVCYIRLPDLNS
;
A
#
# COMPACT_ATOMS: atom_id res chain seq x y z
N MET A 1 -23.27 -12.67 25.92
CA MET A 1 -21.92 -12.38 26.46
C MET A 1 -20.83 -12.44 25.38
N MET A 2 -20.89 -13.35 24.39
CA MET A 2 -19.87 -13.43 23.32
C MET A 2 -19.81 -12.24 22.34
N GLN A 3 -20.90 -11.46 22.16
CA GLN A 3 -20.85 -10.25 21.32
C GLN A 3 -19.95 -9.15 21.90
N ASN A 4 -19.90 -9.01 23.23
CA ASN A 4 -19.05 -8.01 23.86
C ASN A 4 -17.55 -8.33 23.70
N GLU A 5 -17.16 -9.60 23.63
CA GLU A 5 -15.75 -10.00 23.50
C GLU A 5 -15.20 -9.65 22.12
N ASN A 6 -15.95 -9.95 21.05
CA ASN A 6 -15.57 -9.57 19.68
C ASN A 6 -15.53 -8.04 19.51
N GLU A 7 -16.47 -7.30 20.12
CA GLU A 7 -16.48 -5.84 20.07
C GLU A 7 -15.25 -5.24 20.78
N ILE A 8 -14.86 -5.79 21.93
CA ILE A 8 -13.65 -5.38 22.65
C ILE A 8 -12.40 -5.67 21.83
N GLU A 9 -12.32 -6.84 21.20
CA GLU A 9 -11.19 -7.23 20.34
C GLU A 9 -11.05 -6.29 19.13
N GLN A 10 -12.15 -5.96 18.45
CA GLN A 10 -12.15 -5.01 17.34
C GLN A 10 -11.71 -3.60 17.76
N LEU A 11 -12.11 -3.15 18.95
CA LEU A 11 -11.64 -1.88 19.51
C LEU A 11 -10.13 -1.90 19.73
N TYR A 12 -9.60 -2.98 20.30
CA TYR A 12 -8.16 -3.14 20.53
C TYR A 12 -7.37 -3.12 19.21
N ILE A 13 -7.80 -3.91 18.22
CA ILE A 13 -7.20 -3.96 16.87
C ILE A 13 -7.18 -2.56 16.25
N ASN A 14 -8.27 -1.79 16.37
CA ASN A 14 -8.34 -0.45 15.82
C ASN A 14 -7.42 0.55 16.56
N GLU A 15 -7.27 0.43 17.87
CA GLU A 15 -6.33 1.26 18.64
C GLU A 15 -4.87 0.98 18.26
N GLU A 16 -4.49 -0.29 18.18
CA GLU A 16 -3.16 -0.68 17.72
C GLU A 16 -2.88 -0.20 16.29
N HIS A 17 -3.85 -0.37 15.39
CA HIS A 17 -3.73 0.11 14.02
C HIS A 17 -3.56 1.64 13.94
N LYS A 18 -4.22 2.41 14.80
CA LYS A 18 -4.01 3.87 14.89
C LYS A 18 -2.60 4.22 15.37
N ILE A 19 -2.07 3.48 16.33
CA ILE A 19 -0.70 3.67 16.83
C ILE A 19 0.30 3.34 15.71
N TRP A 20 0.12 2.21 15.02
CA TRP A 20 0.93 1.82 13.88
C TRP A 20 0.90 2.87 12.76
N LYS A 21 -0.27 3.41 12.42
CA LYS A 21 -0.39 4.50 11.43
C LYS A 21 0.38 5.75 11.83
N LYS A 22 0.37 6.12 13.12
CA LYS A 22 1.14 7.27 13.62
C LYS A 22 2.66 7.05 13.52
N ASN A 23 3.11 5.81 13.71
CA ASN A 23 4.53 5.45 13.67
C ASN A 23 5.02 5.10 12.26
N THR A 24 4.12 4.92 11.30
CA THR A 24 4.43 4.52 9.91
C THR A 24 5.55 5.36 9.27
N PRO A 25 5.60 6.70 9.40
CA PRO A 25 6.68 7.52 8.84
C PRO A 25 8.08 7.22 9.42
N HIS A 26 8.15 6.53 10.56
CA HIS A 26 9.41 6.09 11.17
C HIS A 26 9.77 4.64 10.83
N LEU A 27 8.83 3.86 10.30
CA LEU A 27 8.96 2.40 10.14
C LEU A 27 9.15 1.96 8.69
N TYR A 28 8.61 2.70 7.72
CA TYR A 28 8.56 2.29 6.32
C TYR A 28 8.90 3.43 5.38
N ASP A 29 9.64 3.09 4.33
CA ASP A 29 9.90 3.97 3.19
C ASP A 29 8.75 4.00 2.19
N LEU A 30 7.98 2.93 2.07
CA LEU A 30 6.87 2.94 1.14
C LEU A 30 5.75 2.08 1.70
N ILE A 31 4.63 2.74 1.95
CA ILE A 31 3.36 2.05 2.15
C ILE A 31 2.41 2.54 1.09
N ILE A 32 2.10 1.64 0.17
CA ILE A 32 0.98 1.83 -0.76
C ILE A 32 -0.18 1.04 -0.19
N SER A 33 -1.27 1.74 0.11
CA SER A 33 -2.52 1.13 0.55
C SER A 33 -3.57 1.34 -0.52
N HIS A 34 -4.25 0.27 -0.91
CA HIS A 34 -5.38 0.33 -1.84
C HIS A 34 -6.50 -0.59 -1.37
N THR A 35 -7.72 -0.08 -1.36
CA THR A 35 -8.91 -0.85 -0.99
C THR A 35 -9.46 -1.54 -2.23
N LEU A 36 -9.32 -2.87 -2.29
CA LEU A 36 -9.92 -3.66 -3.36
C LEU A 36 -11.43 -3.81 -3.13
N GLU A 37 -12.21 -3.84 -4.21
CA GLU A 37 -13.66 -4.10 -4.16
C GLU A 37 -13.95 -5.50 -3.60
N TRP A 38 -13.16 -6.49 -4.05
CA TRP A 38 -13.24 -7.87 -3.59
C TRP A 38 -11.89 -8.30 -3.01
N PRO A 39 -11.88 -9.13 -1.96
CA PRO A 39 -10.63 -9.63 -1.40
C PRO A 39 -9.89 -10.46 -2.45
N SER A 40 -8.57 -10.35 -2.45
CA SER A 40 -7.70 -11.22 -3.24
C SER A 40 -7.08 -12.29 -2.34
N LEU A 41 -7.09 -13.54 -2.81
CA LEU A 41 -6.39 -14.65 -2.15
C LEU A 41 -4.96 -14.86 -2.70
N THR A 42 -4.55 -14.07 -3.69
CA THR A 42 -3.24 -14.17 -4.33
C THR A 42 -2.66 -12.79 -4.66
N VAL A 43 -1.36 -12.63 -4.51
CA VAL A 43 -0.62 -11.46 -4.97
C VAL A 43 0.74 -11.90 -5.48
N GLU A 44 1.07 -11.52 -6.71
CA GLU A 44 2.35 -11.86 -7.33
C GLU A 44 2.88 -10.71 -8.17
N TRP A 45 4.15 -10.34 -7.97
CA TRP A 45 4.82 -9.38 -8.83
C TRP A 45 5.18 -10.00 -10.17
N LEU A 46 4.80 -9.34 -11.26
CA LEU A 46 5.21 -9.76 -12.59
C LEU A 46 6.63 -9.28 -12.91
N PRO A 47 7.42 -10.09 -13.63
CA PRO A 47 8.70 -9.64 -14.16
C PRO A 47 8.45 -8.54 -15.20
N GLY A 48 9.05 -7.37 -14.97
CA GLY A 48 8.89 -6.23 -15.85
C GLY A 48 8.93 -4.94 -15.08
N ARG A 49 10.01 -4.18 -15.30
CA ARG A 49 10.19 -2.82 -14.79
C ARG A 49 10.16 -1.90 -15.99
N ASN A 50 9.20 -0.99 -16.05
CA ASN A 50 9.14 0.02 -17.10
C ASN A 50 9.47 1.38 -16.50
N GLU A 51 10.57 1.97 -16.95
CA GLU A 51 10.98 3.33 -16.62
C GLU A 51 10.70 4.19 -17.86
N PRO A 52 9.56 4.91 -17.91
CA PRO A 52 9.29 5.79 -19.02
C PRO A 52 10.29 6.95 -19.03
N ASP A 53 10.91 7.21 -20.19
CA ASP A 53 11.92 8.26 -20.34
C ASP A 53 11.39 9.62 -19.85
N GLY A 54 12.13 10.23 -18.91
CA GLY A 54 11.84 11.56 -18.37
C GLY A 54 10.78 11.63 -17.27
N GLN A 55 10.45 10.51 -16.61
CA GLN A 55 9.54 10.49 -15.46
C GLN A 55 10.23 9.95 -14.21
N ASP A 56 9.92 10.53 -13.05
CA ASP A 56 10.51 10.18 -11.74
C ASP A 56 9.84 8.96 -11.09
N TYR A 57 9.24 8.07 -11.89
CA TYR A 57 8.60 6.86 -11.39
C TYR A 57 8.82 5.66 -12.30
N VAL A 58 8.81 4.50 -11.65
CA VAL A 58 8.86 3.18 -12.25
C VAL A 58 7.49 2.57 -12.21
N THR A 59 7.13 1.95 -13.32
CA THR A 59 5.91 1.16 -13.40
C THR A 59 6.24 -0.32 -13.26
N GLN A 60 5.60 -0.97 -12.30
CA GLN A 60 5.63 -2.42 -12.11
C GLN A 60 4.21 -2.98 -12.12
N LYS A 61 4.06 -4.27 -12.40
CA LYS A 61 2.75 -4.92 -12.49
C LYS A 61 2.62 -6.01 -11.43
N LEU A 62 1.44 -6.14 -10.85
CA LEU A 62 1.07 -7.24 -9.97
C LEU A 62 -0.11 -8.01 -10.55
N ILE A 63 -0.15 -9.30 -10.30
CA ILE A 63 -1.33 -10.14 -10.50
C ILE A 63 -2.07 -10.24 -9.17
N LEU A 64 -3.39 -10.06 -9.24
CA LEU A 64 -4.33 -10.23 -8.15
C LEU A 64 -5.50 -11.08 -8.64
N GLY A 65 -6.18 -11.77 -7.75
CA GLY A 65 -7.45 -12.44 -8.02
C GLY A 65 -8.59 -11.70 -7.34
N THR A 66 -9.82 -11.88 -7.82
CA THR A 66 -11.00 -11.61 -6.99
C THR A 66 -11.46 -12.90 -6.34
N TYR A 67 -12.00 -12.77 -5.13
CA TYR A 67 -12.72 -13.82 -4.43
C TYR A 67 -14.12 -13.30 -4.07
N THR A 68 -15.08 -13.64 -4.91
CA THR A 68 -16.49 -13.27 -4.81
C THR A 68 -17.32 -14.40 -4.20
N ASP A 69 -18.49 -14.08 -3.64
CA ASP A 69 -19.39 -15.03 -2.96
C ASP A 69 -20.28 -15.85 -3.92
N GLY A 70 -19.73 -16.31 -5.05
CA GLY A 70 -20.44 -17.18 -6.01
C GLY A 70 -21.49 -16.49 -6.90
N ASP A 71 -22.10 -15.40 -6.46
CA ASP A 71 -23.06 -14.61 -7.24
C ASP A 71 -22.40 -13.71 -8.30
N TYR A 72 -21.10 -13.45 -8.16
CA TYR A 72 -20.30 -12.69 -9.12
C TYR A 72 -19.18 -13.56 -9.68
N PRO A 73 -18.83 -13.43 -10.98
CA PRO A 73 -17.69 -14.14 -11.55
C PRO A 73 -16.37 -13.68 -10.92
N ASN A 74 -15.44 -14.61 -10.75
CA ASN A 74 -14.08 -14.32 -10.33
C ASN A 74 -13.22 -13.93 -11.54
N TYR A 75 -12.33 -12.97 -11.34
CA TYR A 75 -11.44 -12.44 -12.37
C TYR A 75 -9.99 -12.50 -11.91
N LEU A 76 -9.11 -12.66 -12.90
CA LEU A 76 -7.69 -12.38 -12.75
C LEU A 76 -7.46 -10.92 -13.14
N MET A 77 -6.90 -10.14 -12.22
CA MET A 77 -6.63 -8.72 -12.40
C MET A 77 -5.12 -8.51 -12.51
N ILE A 78 -4.73 -7.60 -13.41
CA ILE A 78 -3.37 -7.08 -13.45
C ILE A 78 -3.43 -5.65 -12.94
N ALA A 79 -2.85 -5.41 -11.77
CA ALA A 79 -2.69 -4.09 -11.20
C ALA A 79 -1.36 -3.49 -11.69
N GLU A 80 -1.37 -2.20 -11.95
CA GLU A 80 -0.16 -1.45 -12.29
C GLU A 80 0.17 -0.49 -11.15
N VAL A 81 1.37 -0.63 -10.60
CA VAL A 81 1.86 0.16 -9.48
C VAL A 81 2.96 1.09 -9.95
N LYS A 82 2.80 2.37 -9.62
CA LYS A 82 3.78 3.41 -9.87
C LYS A 82 4.60 3.60 -8.60
N LEU A 83 5.87 3.24 -8.66
CA LEU A 83 6.83 3.39 -7.59
C LEU A 83 7.68 4.63 -7.89
N PRO A 84 7.91 5.53 -6.93
CA PRO A 84 8.86 6.61 -7.12
C PRO A 84 10.27 6.05 -7.37
N VAL A 85 11.01 6.63 -8.30
CA VAL A 85 12.45 6.34 -8.48
C VAL A 85 13.19 7.06 -7.36
N GLU A 86 14.15 6.38 -6.72
CA GLU A 86 15.04 6.99 -5.73
C GLU A 86 15.85 8.10 -6.42
N ALA A 87 15.36 9.34 -6.40
CA ALA A 87 16.20 10.50 -6.61
C ALA A 87 17.05 10.66 -5.35
N GLU A 88 18.38 10.73 -5.49
CA GLU A 88 19.33 11.05 -4.41
C GLU A 88 19.17 12.51 -3.89
N GLY A 89 17.95 13.05 -3.86
CA GLY A 89 17.61 14.41 -3.45
C GLY A 89 16.52 14.40 -2.39
N ASP A 90 16.75 15.16 -1.32
CA ASP A 90 15.90 15.28 -0.14
C ASP A 90 14.39 15.28 -0.44
N LEU A 91 13.70 14.23 0.01
CA LEU A 91 12.24 14.11 -0.01
C LEU A 91 11.57 14.93 1.11
N SER A 92 12.12 16.09 1.46
CA SER A 92 11.56 16.97 2.51
C SER A 92 10.23 17.61 2.12
N ASP A 93 9.89 17.58 0.83
CA ASP A 93 8.84 18.45 0.28
C ASP A 93 7.58 17.68 -0.17
N ALA A 94 7.46 16.39 0.14
CA ALA A 94 6.18 15.69 0.05
C ALA A 94 5.31 16.03 1.28
N GLN A 95 5.01 17.31 1.49
CA GLN A 95 3.96 17.74 2.40
C GLN A 95 2.76 18.22 1.59
N GLY A 96 1.74 17.37 1.53
CA GLY A 96 0.41 17.76 1.10
C GLY A 96 0.03 17.25 -0.27
N PHE A 97 -0.59 16.06 -0.29
CA PHE A 97 -1.66 15.81 -1.25
C PHE A 97 -2.94 15.47 -0.51
N ASP A 98 -3.96 16.22 -0.91
CA ASP A 98 -5.29 16.31 -0.34
C ASP A 98 -6.02 14.96 -0.31
N SER A 99 -6.82 14.83 0.74
CA SER A 99 -7.64 13.69 1.09
C SER A 99 -8.79 13.54 0.10
N SER A 100 -8.60 12.82 -1.02
CA SER A 100 -9.70 12.28 -1.85
C SER A 100 -9.34 11.15 -2.83
N ASP A 101 -8.08 10.75 -3.00
CA ASP A 101 -7.72 9.54 -3.76
C ASP A 101 -6.75 8.69 -2.94
N ASP A 102 -6.96 7.36 -2.93
CA ASP A 102 -6.09 6.35 -2.28
C ASP A 102 -4.64 6.39 -2.83
N LYS A 103 -3.86 7.38 -2.39
CA LYS A 103 -2.46 7.59 -2.77
C LYS A 103 -1.70 7.89 -1.48
N VAL A 104 -1.18 6.85 -0.84
CA VAL A 104 -0.18 7.03 0.22
C VAL A 104 1.19 6.63 -0.35
N CYS A 105 2.14 7.55 -0.31
CA CYS A 105 3.56 7.36 -0.58
C CYS A 105 4.35 8.31 0.33
N TYR A 106 5.31 7.84 1.13
CA TYR A 106 6.38 8.66 1.77
C TYR A 106 7.62 7.80 2.09
N ILE A 107 8.78 8.14 1.50
CA ILE A 107 10.12 7.49 1.63
C ILE A 107 11.09 8.33 2.49
N ARG A 108 11.94 7.67 3.31
CA ARG A 108 13.34 8.07 3.58
C ARG A 108 14.21 6.96 4.24
N LEU A 109 15.19 6.43 3.51
CA LEU A 109 16.47 5.88 4.01
C LEU A 109 17.58 6.33 3.04
N PRO A 110 18.81 6.69 3.47
CA PRO A 110 19.77 5.82 4.20
C PRO A 110 20.43 6.55 5.41
N ASP A 111 21.15 5.94 6.35
CA ASP A 111 22.38 5.16 6.21
C ASP A 111 22.43 3.90 7.08
N LEU A 112 22.73 2.77 6.43
CA LEU A 112 23.44 1.66 7.05
C LEU A 112 24.87 2.13 7.37
N ASN A 113 25.06 2.81 8.49
CA ASN A 113 26.38 3.04 9.01
C ASN A 113 26.69 2.02 10.12
N SER A 114 27.52 1.04 9.73
CA SER A 114 28.49 0.23 10.49
C SER A 114 28.19 -0.17 11.93
#